data_AF-A0A535PWV7-F1
#
_entry.id   AF-A0A535PWV7-F1
#
_cell.length_a   1.000
_cell.length_b   1.000
_cell.length_c   1.000
_cell.angle_alpha   90.00
_cell.angle_beta   90.00
_cell.angle_gamma   90.00
#
_symmetry.space_group_name_H-M   'P 1'
#
loop_
_entity.id
_entity.type
_entity.pdbx_description
1 polymer ?
#
loop_
_entity_poly.entity_id
_entity_poly.type
_entity_poly.pdbx_seq_one_letter_code
_entity_poly.pdbx_strand_id
1 'polypeptide(L)'
;MNAREVPETLQRAREEESHQVAAGGSGPTGEQAPSALQMRMRILEMSAVFSELNDGILRAVARRMRPVSLTARDTLRLGGQGGDVLIFLASGQVEESITDTKGKVLLTRRRAPGDLVILPVPRTGDRYVTSIYGLTDSVLLTLDRDGMLEGLGPNLEKVAVTLDKLWDQEVTAAAAIEAQTASKTGAPVVAFFSAKGGAGTTTLAINTAAALARKFPRQVLLVDLAAPFGHAALFADLIATGSIASASKASPVDFEGVLRGNIVNHRTGMGVLPGTLRPEEVDTLTGELTGRVLDVVVAWQKVIVVDLGTSLAEAGLAVIERAECLVVVVPPEIAAMTDARRAMAIFRDIMNVPDNRMELVLNQRSPHAPLDRAAIESILGRKMSVVVGFDDSRPEDSTLAGGLVLQHDPSSMVSRGAADVARVILASLKLDA
;
A
#
# COMPACT_ATOMS: atom_id res chain seq x y z
N MET A 1 6.39 -13.25 17.65
CA MET A 1 6.59 -12.06 18.48
C MET A 1 7.72 -12.34 19.45
N ASN A 2 8.94 -11.92 19.12
CA ASN A 2 10.04 -11.81 20.08
C ASN A 2 10.62 -10.41 19.87
N ALA A 3 10.12 -9.42 20.61
CA ALA A 3 10.79 -8.13 20.70
C ALA A 3 12.01 -8.34 21.60
N ARG A 4 13.22 -8.24 21.05
CA ARG A 4 14.44 -8.19 21.86
C ARG A 4 14.70 -6.74 22.24
N GLU A 5 14.56 -6.42 23.52
CA GLU A 5 15.26 -5.26 24.09
C GLU A 5 16.76 -5.55 24.08
N VAL A 6 17.58 -4.51 23.87
CA VAL A 6 19.04 -4.60 23.84
C VAL A 6 19.54 -5.30 25.12
N PRO A 7 20.19 -6.48 25.05
CA PRO A 7 20.73 -7.11 26.25
C PRO A 7 21.94 -6.33 26.75
N GLU A 8 22.09 -6.25 28.07
CA GLU A 8 23.25 -5.75 28.83
C GLU A 8 24.58 -6.51 28.55
N THR A 9 24.78 -7.07 27.36
CA THR A 9 25.97 -7.85 27.00
C THR A 9 27.19 -6.99 26.63
N LEU A 10 27.15 -5.67 26.85
CA LEU A 10 28.26 -4.75 26.60
C LEU A 10 29.47 -4.92 27.54
N GLN A 11 29.37 -5.70 28.63
CA GLN A 11 30.49 -5.90 29.56
C GLN A 11 31.34 -7.15 29.29
N ARG A 12 30.83 -8.20 28.62
CA ARG A 12 31.59 -9.46 28.44
C ARG A 12 32.52 -9.49 27.23
N ALA A 13 32.35 -8.60 26.26
CA ALA A 13 33.21 -8.53 25.08
C ALA A 13 34.59 -7.89 25.34
N ARG A 14 34.88 -7.44 26.57
CA ARG A 14 36.19 -6.87 26.92
C ARG A 14 37.31 -7.91 27.05
N GLU A 15 37.00 -9.20 27.22
CA GLU A 15 38.00 -10.21 27.60
C GLU A 15 38.44 -11.12 26.45
N GLU A 16 37.64 -11.30 25.40
CA GLU A 16 37.91 -12.29 24.33
C GLU A 16 38.77 -11.76 23.16
N GLU A 17 38.86 -10.44 22.95
CA GLU A 17 39.70 -9.86 21.88
C GLU A 17 41.21 -9.90 22.19
N SER A 18 41.61 -10.23 23.42
CA SER A 18 43.02 -10.26 23.85
C SER A 18 43.82 -11.48 23.37
N HIS A 19 43.20 -12.48 22.70
CA HIS A 19 43.85 -13.78 22.48
C HIS A 19 43.93 -14.29 21.02
N GLN A 20 43.58 -13.49 20.02
CA GLN A 20 43.73 -13.91 18.60
C GLN A 20 44.53 -12.90 17.78
N VAL A 21 45.81 -12.74 18.13
CA VAL A 21 46.82 -12.17 17.22
C VAL A 21 48.03 -13.10 17.18
N ALA A 22 47.98 -14.15 16.36
CA ALA A 22 49.15 -14.85 15.83
C ALA A 22 48.76 -15.92 14.79
N ALA A 23 48.91 -15.60 13.50
CA ALA A 23 49.45 -16.49 12.45
C ALA A 23 49.23 -15.84 11.07
N GLY A 24 50.32 -15.58 10.35
CA GLY A 24 50.33 -14.89 9.05
C GLY A 24 50.20 -15.79 7.82
N GLY A 25 50.27 -15.15 6.64
CA GLY A 25 50.46 -15.83 5.35
C GLY A 25 50.09 -14.93 4.15
N SER A 26 51.11 -14.51 3.39
CA SER A 26 51.05 -13.66 2.19
C SER A 26 50.79 -14.44 0.89
N GLY A 27 49.94 -13.92 -0.01
CA GLY A 27 49.75 -14.35 -1.42
C GLY A 27 48.97 -13.29 -2.23
N PRO A 28 49.15 -13.19 -3.58
CA PRO A 28 49.06 -11.91 -4.30
C PRO A 28 47.71 -11.61 -5.02
N THR A 29 47.42 -10.30 -5.15
CA THR A 29 46.51 -9.62 -6.11
C THR A 29 45.20 -10.35 -6.49
N GLY A 30 44.21 -10.26 -5.60
CA GLY A 30 42.78 -10.31 -5.95
C GLY A 30 42.14 -9.04 -5.42
N GLU A 31 41.08 -8.54 -6.06
CA GLU A 31 40.25 -7.43 -5.56
C GLU A 31 39.97 -7.65 -4.07
N GLN A 32 40.70 -6.95 -3.22
CA GLN A 32 40.55 -7.07 -1.78
C GLN A 32 39.19 -6.46 -1.46
N ALA A 33 38.30 -7.28 -0.90
CA ALA A 33 37.06 -6.79 -0.32
C ALA A 33 37.38 -5.56 0.54
N PRO A 34 36.67 -4.44 0.36
CA PRO A 34 37.00 -3.21 1.05
C PRO A 34 37.03 -3.48 2.55
N SER A 35 38.09 -2.98 3.22
CA SER A 35 38.22 -3.12 4.67
C SER A 35 36.95 -2.64 5.37
N ALA A 36 36.61 -3.22 6.53
CA ALA A 36 35.42 -2.83 7.28
C ALA A 36 35.36 -1.31 7.54
N LEU A 37 36.52 -0.66 7.67
CA LEU A 37 36.64 0.79 7.79
C LEU A 37 36.29 1.53 6.49
N GLN A 38 36.75 1.06 5.33
CA GLN A 38 36.40 1.64 4.02
C GLN A 38 34.90 1.55 3.75
N MET A 39 34.26 0.43 4.11
CA MET A 39 32.81 0.29 3.96
C MET A 39 32.04 1.30 4.83
N ARG A 40 32.45 1.48 6.09
CA ARG A 40 31.84 2.47 7.00
C ARG A 40 32.07 3.91 6.52
N MET A 41 33.27 4.22 6.02
CA MET A 41 33.57 5.54 5.44
C MET A 41 32.66 5.82 4.23
N ARG A 42 32.50 4.85 3.32
CA ARG A 42 31.63 5.00 2.15
C ARG A 42 30.18 5.30 2.54
N ILE A 43 29.66 4.66 3.58
CA ILE A 43 28.30 4.93 4.09
C ILE A 43 28.18 6.35 4.64
N LEU A 44 29.19 6.84 5.37
CA LEU A 44 29.19 8.22 5.86
C LEU A 44 29.31 9.24 4.73
N GLU A 45 30.11 8.95 3.70
CA GLU A 45 30.25 9.80 2.49
C GLU A 45 28.95 9.88 1.68
N MET A 46 28.16 8.81 1.67
CA MET A 46 26.84 8.78 1.02
C MET A 46 25.75 9.48 1.85
N SER A 47 26.00 9.76 3.13
CA SER A 47 25.03 10.40 4.01
C SER A 47 24.93 11.90 3.75
N ALA A 48 23.71 12.42 3.65
CA ALA A 48 23.44 13.86 3.54
C ALA A 48 23.96 14.68 4.75
N VAL A 49 24.25 14.03 5.88
CA VAL A 49 24.68 14.67 7.12
C VAL A 49 26.21 14.73 7.24
N PHE A 50 26.87 13.64 6.86
CA PHE A 50 28.31 13.45 7.13
C PHE A 50 29.18 13.74 5.90
N SER A 51 28.61 13.77 4.69
CA SER A 51 29.35 13.97 3.42
C SER A 51 30.17 15.27 3.35
N GLU A 52 29.78 16.31 4.09
CA GLU A 52 30.52 17.59 4.13
C GLU A 52 31.72 17.59 5.10
N LEU A 53 31.90 16.52 5.89
CA LEU A 53 33.00 16.44 6.86
C LEU A 53 34.29 16.01 6.18
N ASN A 54 35.43 16.46 6.71
CA ASN A 54 36.72 16.03 6.18
C ASN A 54 37.01 14.55 6.46
N ASP A 55 37.85 13.94 5.61
CA ASP A 55 38.24 12.52 5.71
C ASP A 55 38.79 12.11 7.08
N GLY A 56 39.44 13.04 7.80
CA GLY A 56 39.97 12.81 9.13
C GLY A 56 38.85 12.53 10.15
N ILE A 57 37.82 13.38 10.13
CA ILE A 57 36.63 13.26 10.97
C ILE A 57 35.80 12.05 10.54
N LEU A 58 35.57 11.86 9.24
CA LEU A 58 34.85 10.70 8.72
C LEU A 58 35.49 9.38 9.17
N ARG A 59 36.83 9.30 9.10
CA ARG A 59 37.57 8.14 9.58
C ARG A 59 37.48 7.98 11.10
N ALA A 60 37.49 9.07 11.85
CA ALA A 60 37.32 9.05 13.31
C ALA A 60 35.94 8.56 13.75
N VAL A 61 34.88 8.95 13.01
CA VAL A 61 33.50 8.49 13.21
C VAL A 61 33.35 7.03 12.77
N ALA A 62 33.84 6.66 11.58
CA ALA A 62 33.76 5.30 11.05
C ALA A 62 34.40 4.25 11.98
N ARG A 63 35.47 4.61 12.69
CA ARG A 63 36.10 3.73 13.69
C ARG A 63 35.21 3.43 14.90
N ARG A 64 34.27 4.32 15.20
CA ARG A 64 33.38 4.24 16.37
C ARG A 64 32.02 3.61 16.05
N MET A 65 31.69 3.45 14.77
CA MET A 65 30.48 2.75 14.35
C MET A 65 30.57 1.25 14.67
N ARG A 66 29.48 0.68 15.19
CA ARG A 66 29.36 -0.75 15.53
C ARG A 66 28.32 -1.45 14.68
N PRO A 67 28.66 -2.59 14.05
CA PRO A 67 27.70 -3.37 13.30
C PRO A 67 26.72 -4.09 14.24
N VAL A 68 25.45 -4.11 13.86
CA VAL A 68 24.37 -4.84 14.52
C VAL A 68 23.62 -5.63 13.44
N SER A 69 23.60 -6.94 13.57
CA SER A 69 22.85 -7.81 12.65
C SER A 69 21.37 -7.83 13.03
N LEU A 70 20.51 -7.69 12.03
CA LEU A 70 19.06 -7.81 12.15
C LEU A 70 18.59 -8.92 11.20
N THR A 71 18.06 -10.00 11.77
CA THR A 71 17.53 -11.13 10.99
C THR A 71 16.22 -10.74 10.31
N ALA A 72 15.94 -11.32 9.15
CA ALA A 72 14.66 -11.15 8.48
C ALA A 72 13.50 -11.49 9.43
N ARG A 73 12.48 -10.63 9.45
CA ARG A 73 11.28 -10.68 10.32
C ARG A 73 11.50 -10.37 11.80
N ASP A 74 12.72 -10.05 12.21
CA ASP A 74 12.96 -9.50 13.54
C ASP A 74 12.73 -7.98 13.56
N THR A 75 12.43 -7.45 14.73
CA THR A 75 12.23 -6.01 14.94
C THR A 75 13.19 -5.49 15.99
N LEU A 76 13.98 -4.49 15.62
CA LEU A 76 14.75 -3.68 16.56
C LEU A 76 13.89 -2.49 17.00
N ARG A 77 13.61 -2.37 18.29
CA ARG A 77 12.88 -1.23 18.85
C ARG A 77 13.82 -0.34 19.63
N LEU A 78 13.70 0.96 19.40
CA LEU A 78 14.50 2.01 20.01
C LEU A 78 13.51 2.98 20.67
N GLY A 79 13.45 3.01 22.00
CA GLY A 79 12.49 3.87 22.70
C GLY A 79 12.67 3.98 24.22
N GLY A 80 12.43 5.19 24.76
CA GLY A 80 12.12 5.47 26.16
C GLY A 80 13.18 6.21 26.98
N GLN A 81 14.44 5.79 26.90
CA GLN A 81 15.56 6.28 27.75
C GLN A 81 16.86 6.54 26.98
N GLY A 82 16.92 6.27 25.67
CA GLY A 82 18.13 6.46 24.87
C GLY A 82 17.78 6.72 23.41
N GLY A 83 17.93 7.97 22.99
CA GLY A 83 17.86 8.37 21.58
C GLY A 83 19.16 8.99 21.10
N ASP A 84 20.28 8.62 21.73
CA ASP A 84 21.60 9.12 21.39
C ASP A 84 22.35 8.16 20.43
N VAL A 85 21.62 7.45 19.56
CA VAL A 85 22.22 6.48 18.62
C VAL A 85 21.75 6.75 17.20
N LEU A 86 22.70 7.04 16.31
CA LEU A 86 22.47 7.11 14.87
C LEU A 86 22.63 5.72 14.26
N ILE A 87 21.75 5.36 13.33
CA ILE A 87 21.79 4.06 12.67
C ILE A 87 21.87 4.25 11.15
N PHE A 88 22.71 3.46 10.50
CA PHE A 88 22.81 3.39 9.04
C PHE A 88 22.52 1.98 8.59
N LEU A 89 21.81 1.82 7.48
CA LEU A 89 21.65 0.51 6.86
C LEU A 89 22.88 0.22 5.98
N ALA A 90 23.70 -0.76 6.34
CA ALA A 90 24.88 -1.12 5.57
C ALA A 90 24.58 -2.15 4.47
N SER A 91 23.66 -3.08 4.73
CA SER A 91 23.19 -4.08 3.76
C SER A 91 21.81 -4.61 4.14
N GLY A 92 21.10 -5.17 3.16
CA GLY A 92 19.74 -5.69 3.33
C GLY A 92 18.64 -4.66 3.08
N GLN A 93 17.43 -4.97 3.51
CA GLN A 93 16.27 -4.09 3.44
C GLN A 93 15.53 -4.11 4.78
N VAL A 94 15.16 -2.92 5.25
CA VAL A 94 14.39 -2.77 6.49
C VAL A 94 13.21 -1.84 6.27
N GLU A 95 12.18 -2.01 7.08
CA GLU A 95 11.07 -1.08 7.21
C GLU A 95 11.18 -0.36 8.54
N GLU A 96 11.44 0.93 8.50
CA GLU A 96 11.46 1.83 9.65
C GLU A 96 10.04 2.34 9.89
N SER A 97 9.60 2.30 11.15
CA SER A 97 8.36 2.92 11.60
C SER A 97 8.60 3.75 12.85
N ILE A 98 8.06 4.97 12.88
CA ILE A 98 8.21 5.91 13.99
C ILE A 98 6.86 6.13 14.62
N THR A 99 6.80 6.00 15.94
CA THR A 99 5.57 6.14 16.72
C THR A 99 5.73 7.23 17.79
N ASP A 100 4.67 8.00 18.01
CA ASP A 100 4.62 8.97 19.10
C ASP A 100 4.36 8.32 20.47
N THR A 101 4.37 9.12 21.54
CA THR A 101 4.08 8.67 22.91
C THR A 101 2.69 8.07 23.11
N LYS A 102 1.75 8.34 22.18
CA LYS A 102 0.37 7.83 22.18
C LYS A 102 0.21 6.58 21.30
N GLY A 103 1.29 6.10 20.68
CA GLY A 103 1.29 4.96 19.77
C GLY A 103 0.78 5.27 18.36
N LYS A 104 0.58 6.55 17.99
CA LYS A 104 0.28 6.93 16.61
C LYS A 104 1.55 6.76 15.78
N VAL A 105 1.46 6.01 14.69
CA VAL A 105 2.54 5.92 13.69
C VAL A 105 2.60 7.24 12.93
N LEU A 106 3.76 7.90 12.98
CA LEU A 106 4.03 9.18 12.30
C LEU A 106 4.68 8.97 10.93
N LEU A 107 5.50 7.94 10.79
CA LEU A 107 6.25 7.66 9.57
C LEU A 107 6.44 6.15 9.43
N THR A 108 6.22 5.62 8.23
CA THR A 108 6.70 4.28 7.84
C THR A 108 7.42 4.38 6.51
N ARG A 109 8.64 3.84 6.44
CA ARG A 109 9.50 3.89 5.26
C ARG A 109 10.32 2.62 5.10
N ARG A 110 10.45 2.13 3.88
CA ARG A 110 11.46 1.13 3.53
C ARG A 110 12.78 1.85 3.28
N ARG A 111 13.86 1.31 3.84
CA ARG A 111 15.23 1.85 3.75
C ARG A 111 16.11 0.90 2.94
N ALA A 112 16.98 1.47 2.13
CA ALA A 112 17.96 0.77 1.30
C ALA A 112 19.39 0.96 1.85
N PRO A 113 20.36 0.10 1.47
CA PRO A 113 21.75 0.26 1.90
C PRO A 113 22.31 1.64 1.56
N GLY A 114 22.91 2.29 2.56
CA GLY A 114 23.39 3.68 2.49
C GLY A 114 22.45 4.69 3.15
N ASP A 115 21.18 4.32 3.40
CA ASP A 115 20.23 5.21 4.06
C ASP A 115 20.56 5.38 5.55
N LEU A 116 20.44 6.62 6.02
CA LEU A 116 20.38 6.94 7.43
C LEU A 116 19.00 6.54 7.97
N VAL A 117 19.00 5.64 8.94
CA VAL A 117 17.83 5.23 9.73
C VAL A 117 17.85 6.10 10.98
N ILE A 118 16.94 7.06 11.06
CA ILE A 118 17.11 8.29 11.86
C ILE A 118 17.15 7.97 13.36
N LEU A 119 17.93 8.75 14.14
CA LEU A 119 17.52 9.31 15.45
C LEU A 119 18.48 10.43 15.91
N PRO A 120 17.97 11.67 16.08
CA PRO A 120 18.22 12.41 17.32
C PRO A 120 16.92 12.79 18.03
N VAL A 121 16.98 12.78 19.37
CA VAL A 121 15.88 13.14 20.27
C VAL A 121 15.45 14.59 20.08
N PRO A 122 14.13 14.89 20.09
CA PRO A 122 13.65 16.26 20.23
C PRO A 122 14.13 16.84 21.55
N ARG A 123 14.85 17.97 21.51
CA ARG A 123 15.23 18.73 22.71
C ARG A 123 14.01 19.26 23.50
N THR A 124 12.81 19.04 22.96
CA THR A 124 11.50 19.46 23.48
C THR A 124 10.62 18.24 23.74
N GLY A 125 10.60 17.72 24.97
CA GLY A 125 9.48 17.00 25.62
C GLY A 125 8.88 15.71 25.02
N ASP A 126 8.86 15.56 23.70
CA ASP A 126 8.20 14.50 22.96
C ASP A 126 9.14 13.31 22.78
N ARG A 127 8.70 12.13 23.21
CA ARG A 127 9.45 10.88 23.06
C ARG A 127 8.90 10.08 21.88
N TYR A 128 9.73 9.85 20.88
CA TYR A 128 9.40 8.96 19.76
C TYR A 128 9.99 7.57 19.97
N VAL A 129 9.31 6.56 19.45
CA VAL A 129 9.80 5.18 19.40
C VAL A 129 10.01 4.80 17.94
N THR A 130 11.26 4.49 17.59
CA THR A 130 11.64 4.00 16.26
C THR A 130 11.68 2.48 16.29
N SER A 131 10.92 1.83 15.42
CA SER A 131 10.90 0.38 15.22
C SER A 131 11.43 0.07 13.83
N ILE A 132 12.50 -0.71 13.75
CA ILE A 132 13.16 -1.14 12.51
C ILE A 132 12.86 -2.62 12.32
N TYR A 133 12.05 -2.94 11.33
CA TYR A 133 11.65 -4.30 10.97
C TYR A 133 12.53 -4.83 9.83
N GLY A 134 13.17 -5.99 10.01
CA GLY A 134 13.99 -6.61 8.96
C GLY A 134 13.13 -7.23 7.87
N LEU A 135 13.20 -6.73 6.63
CA LEU A 135 12.58 -7.41 5.48
C LEU A 135 13.48 -8.54 4.98
N THR A 136 14.79 -8.34 5.04
CA THR A 136 15.83 -9.35 4.77
C THR A 136 16.82 -9.39 5.93
N ASP A 137 17.72 -10.37 5.93
CA ASP A 137 18.91 -10.33 6.79
C ASP A 137 19.69 -9.06 6.46
N SER A 138 19.89 -8.23 7.47
CA SER A 138 20.38 -6.86 7.31
C SER A 138 21.49 -6.57 8.32
N VAL A 139 22.43 -5.73 7.91
CA VAL A 139 23.48 -5.22 8.80
C VAL A 139 23.25 -3.73 9.00
N LEU A 140 23.06 -3.33 10.25
CA LEU A 140 22.94 -1.95 10.68
C LEU A 140 24.28 -1.48 11.24
N LEU A 141 24.64 -0.22 11.05
CA LEU A 141 25.77 0.41 11.72
C LEU A 141 25.27 1.45 12.69
N THR A 142 25.60 1.29 13.96
CA THR A 142 25.18 2.15 15.06
C THR A 142 26.32 3.07 15.49
N LEU A 143 26.01 4.32 15.80
CA LEU A 143 26.93 5.30 16.36
C LEU A 143 26.29 5.93 17.59
N ASP A 144 26.84 5.66 18.77
CA ASP A 144 26.33 6.14 20.05
C ASP A 144 26.81 7.56 20.38
N ARG A 145 26.30 8.10 21.50
CA ARG A 145 26.59 9.46 21.98
C ARG A 145 28.09 9.73 22.11
N ASP A 146 28.79 8.82 22.78
CA ASP A 146 30.21 8.94 23.05
C ASP A 146 30.99 8.87 21.73
N GLY A 147 30.54 7.99 20.83
CA GLY A 147 31.03 7.87 19.47
C GLY A 147 30.92 9.18 18.67
N MET A 148 29.78 9.87 18.80
CA MET A 148 29.56 11.19 18.18
C MET A 148 30.42 12.27 18.83
N LEU A 149 30.46 12.35 20.16
CA LEU A 149 31.23 13.35 20.91
C LEU A 149 32.72 13.28 20.58
N GLU A 150 33.31 12.08 20.65
CA GLU A 150 34.73 11.88 20.37
C GLU A 150 35.06 11.94 18.88
N GLY A 151 34.15 11.49 18.01
CA GLY A 151 34.37 11.41 16.58
C GLY A 151 34.25 12.76 15.87
N LEU A 152 33.25 13.56 16.24
CA LEU A 152 32.94 14.84 15.60
C LEU A 152 33.63 16.04 16.24
N GLY A 153 33.93 15.94 17.55
CA GLY A 153 34.54 17.02 18.33
C GLY A 153 33.79 18.35 18.15
N PRO A 154 34.45 19.42 17.64
CA PRO A 154 33.81 20.72 17.48
C PRO A 154 32.69 20.75 16.42
N ASN A 155 32.60 19.74 15.55
CA ASN A 155 31.58 19.68 14.50
C ASN A 155 30.26 19.06 14.98
N LEU A 156 30.20 18.58 16.23
CA LEU A 156 29.01 17.92 16.77
C LEU A 156 27.78 18.83 16.70
N GLU A 157 27.94 20.11 17.03
CA GLU A 157 26.82 21.07 17.01
C GLU A 157 26.31 21.32 15.58
N LYS A 158 27.22 21.44 14.59
CA LYS A 158 26.85 21.57 13.18
C LYS A 158 26.07 20.33 12.71
N VAL A 159 26.58 19.14 13.02
CA VAL A 159 25.95 17.86 12.64
C VAL A 159 24.57 17.71 13.30
N ALA A 160 24.45 18.07 14.59
CA ALA A 160 23.19 18.03 15.30
C ALA A 160 22.13 18.94 14.67
N VAL A 161 22.50 20.18 14.30
CA VAL A 161 21.58 21.11 13.62
C VAL A 161 21.14 20.57 12.24
N THR A 162 22.04 19.93 11.48
CA THR A 162 21.69 19.32 10.20
C THR A 162 20.74 18.14 10.39
N LEU A 163 20.97 17.30 11.41
CA LEU A 163 20.08 16.19 11.73
C LEU A 163 18.69 16.68 12.15
N ASP A 164 18.59 17.73 12.96
CA ASP A 164 17.32 18.34 13.36
C ASP A 164 16.56 18.86 12.13
N LYS A 165 17.24 19.51 11.18
CA LYS A 165 16.63 20.00 9.94
C LYS A 165 16.13 18.86 9.05
N LEU A 166 16.89 17.78 8.91
CA LEU A 166 16.45 16.61 8.15
C LEU A 166 15.23 15.96 8.80
N TRP A 167 15.20 15.88 10.12
CA TRP A 167 14.04 15.40 10.85
C TRP A 167 12.79 16.24 10.57
N ASP A 168 12.89 17.57 10.70
CA ASP A 168 11.78 18.48 10.43
C ASP A 168 11.28 18.36 8.99
N GLN A 169 12.19 18.20 8.02
CA GLN A 169 11.86 17.97 6.62
C GLN A 169 11.12 16.65 6.41
N GLU A 170 11.58 15.56 7.03
CA GLU A 170 10.97 14.23 6.93
C GLU A 170 9.58 14.20 7.57
N VAL A 171 9.43 14.78 8.77
CA VAL A 171 8.13 14.89 9.46
C VAL A 171 7.18 15.79 8.67
N THR A 172 7.65 16.91 8.14
CA THR A 172 6.82 17.82 7.32
C THR A 172 6.43 17.16 6.00
N ALA A 173 7.32 16.43 5.33
CA ALA A 173 7.02 15.70 4.11
C ALA A 173 6.02 14.56 4.37
N ALA A 174 6.15 13.85 5.49
CA ALA A 174 5.20 12.81 5.90
C ALA A 174 3.84 13.40 6.25
N ALA A 175 3.81 14.51 7.01
CA ALA A 175 2.59 15.25 7.32
C ALA A 175 1.99 15.86 6.06
N ALA A 176 2.78 16.30 5.07
CA ALA A 176 2.28 16.77 3.78
C ALA A 176 1.73 15.62 2.94
N ILE A 177 2.33 14.42 2.96
CA ILE A 177 1.77 13.24 2.30
C ILE A 177 0.48 12.79 3.00
N GLU A 178 0.45 12.74 4.33
CA GLU A 178 -0.75 12.42 5.13
C GLU A 178 -1.83 13.49 4.90
N ALA A 179 -1.45 14.78 4.92
CA ALA A 179 -2.34 15.90 4.62
C ALA A 179 -2.77 15.92 3.16
N GLN A 180 -1.96 15.50 2.20
CA GLN A 180 -2.33 15.41 0.77
C GLN A 180 -3.19 14.18 0.50
N THR A 181 -3.01 13.11 1.28
CA THR A 181 -3.90 11.96 1.34
C THR A 181 -5.23 12.33 2.03
N ALA A 182 -5.21 13.19 3.04
CA ALA A 182 -6.39 13.72 3.74
C ALA A 182 -7.05 14.92 3.02
N SER A 183 -6.30 15.63 2.18
CA SER A 183 -6.67 16.79 1.36
C SER A 183 -7.05 16.38 -0.07
N LYS A 184 -7.10 15.07 -0.39
CA LYS A 184 -7.95 14.60 -1.48
C LYS A 184 -9.41 14.84 -1.07
N THR A 185 -9.88 16.08 -1.22
CA THR A 185 -11.30 16.45 -1.23
C THR A 185 -11.95 15.99 -2.55
N GLY A 186 -11.64 14.77 -2.98
CA GLY A 186 -12.19 14.12 -4.17
C GLY A 186 -12.85 12.81 -3.77
N ALA A 187 -13.77 12.33 -4.60
CA ALA A 187 -14.44 11.05 -4.37
C ALA A 187 -13.41 9.92 -4.17
N PRO A 188 -13.48 9.11 -3.09
CA PRO A 188 -12.67 7.91 -2.99
C PRO A 188 -13.02 6.92 -4.13
N VAL A 189 -11.97 6.25 -4.61
CA VAL A 189 -12.02 5.21 -5.63
C VAL A 189 -12.05 3.85 -4.96
N VAL A 190 -13.09 3.07 -5.29
CA VAL A 190 -13.31 1.71 -4.80
C VAL A 190 -13.20 0.74 -5.97
N ALA A 191 -12.14 -0.05 -6.01
CA ALA A 191 -11.89 -1.00 -7.09
C ALA A 191 -12.40 -2.40 -6.72
N PHE A 192 -13.08 -3.07 -7.66
CA PHE A 192 -13.51 -4.46 -7.53
C PHE A 192 -12.66 -5.34 -8.44
N PHE A 193 -12.03 -6.37 -7.88
CA PHE A 193 -11.14 -7.27 -8.59
C PHE A 193 -11.35 -8.73 -8.14
N SER A 194 -11.15 -9.67 -9.05
CA SER A 194 -11.01 -11.10 -8.74
C SER A 194 -9.86 -11.69 -9.53
N ALA A 195 -9.15 -12.64 -8.92
CA ALA A 195 -8.13 -13.43 -9.64
C ALA A 195 -8.75 -14.49 -10.58
N LYS A 196 -10.08 -14.69 -10.53
CA LYS A 196 -10.81 -15.65 -11.35
C LYS A 196 -12.01 -15.01 -12.06
N GLY A 197 -12.15 -15.29 -13.36
CA GLY A 197 -13.32 -14.92 -14.16
C GLY A 197 -14.57 -15.71 -13.72
N GLY A 198 -15.73 -15.05 -13.71
CA GLY A 198 -16.98 -15.67 -13.23
C GLY A 198 -17.12 -15.72 -11.70
N ALA A 199 -16.23 -15.07 -10.94
CA ALA A 199 -16.37 -14.95 -9.48
C ALA A 199 -17.53 -14.05 -9.02
N GLY A 200 -18.22 -13.38 -9.95
CA GLY A 200 -19.32 -12.45 -9.66
C GLY A 200 -18.87 -11.02 -9.34
N THR A 201 -17.64 -10.63 -9.71
CA THR A 201 -17.09 -9.28 -9.50
C THR A 201 -18.01 -8.18 -10.02
N THR A 202 -18.37 -8.25 -11.31
CA THR A 202 -19.27 -7.29 -11.96
C THR A 202 -20.64 -7.22 -11.28
N THR A 203 -21.23 -8.37 -10.95
CA THR A 203 -22.50 -8.43 -10.22
C THR A 203 -22.42 -7.71 -8.87
N LEU A 204 -21.37 -7.97 -8.09
CA LEU A 204 -21.18 -7.33 -6.79
C LEU A 204 -20.84 -5.84 -6.93
N ALA A 205 -20.02 -5.43 -7.88
CA ALA A 205 -19.66 -4.04 -8.12
C ALA A 205 -20.89 -3.19 -8.45
N ILE A 206 -21.74 -3.65 -9.38
CA ILE A 206 -22.94 -2.92 -9.80
C ILE A 206 -23.97 -2.84 -8.67
N ASN A 207 -24.26 -3.96 -7.99
CA ASN A 207 -25.22 -3.96 -6.89
C ASN A 207 -24.72 -3.14 -5.69
N THR A 208 -23.39 -3.13 -5.44
CA THR A 208 -22.80 -2.29 -4.39
C THR A 208 -22.88 -0.81 -4.76
N ALA A 209 -22.58 -0.44 -6.02
CA ALA A 209 -22.76 0.93 -6.51
C ALA A 209 -24.21 1.41 -6.37
N ALA A 210 -25.18 0.55 -6.70
CA ALA A 210 -26.60 0.83 -6.50
C ALA A 210 -26.97 0.96 -5.01
N ALA A 211 -26.40 0.14 -4.13
CA ALA A 211 -26.60 0.25 -2.69
C ALA A 211 -26.03 1.56 -2.13
N LEU A 212 -24.83 1.97 -2.57
CA LEU A 212 -24.22 3.25 -2.22
C LEU A 212 -25.05 4.44 -2.75
N ALA A 213 -25.61 4.33 -3.96
CA ALA A 213 -26.45 5.37 -4.55
C ALA A 213 -27.76 5.61 -3.80
N ARG A 214 -28.26 4.63 -3.02
CA ARG A 214 -29.37 4.87 -2.09
C ARG A 214 -29.01 5.88 -1.00
N LYS A 215 -27.74 5.90 -0.57
CA LYS A 215 -27.21 6.82 0.45
C LYS A 215 -26.75 8.14 -0.17
N PHE A 216 -26.14 8.07 -1.35
CA PHE A 216 -25.64 9.23 -2.08
C PHE A 216 -26.24 9.30 -3.51
N PRO A 217 -27.53 9.66 -3.65
CA PRO A 217 -28.20 9.68 -4.94
C PRO A 217 -27.50 10.65 -5.91
N ARG A 218 -27.26 10.20 -7.14
CA ARG A 218 -26.59 10.94 -8.22
C ARG A 218 -25.15 11.37 -7.91
N GLN A 219 -24.53 10.76 -6.91
CA GLN A 219 -23.16 11.02 -6.49
C GLN A 219 -22.31 9.74 -6.44
N VAL A 220 -22.78 8.67 -7.08
CA VAL A 220 -22.04 7.41 -7.22
C VAL A 220 -21.88 7.11 -8.70
N LEU A 221 -20.64 6.91 -9.14
CA LEU A 221 -20.31 6.51 -10.50
C LEU A 221 -19.70 5.11 -10.50
N LEU A 222 -20.28 4.22 -11.30
CA LEU A 222 -19.66 2.95 -11.66
C LEU A 222 -18.88 3.12 -12.97
N VAL A 223 -17.57 2.87 -12.94
CA VAL A 223 -16.71 2.81 -14.12
C VAL A 223 -16.45 1.34 -14.45
N ASP A 224 -16.78 0.91 -15.66
CA ASP A 224 -16.59 -0.48 -16.11
C ASP A 224 -15.28 -0.61 -16.91
N LEU A 225 -14.29 -1.23 -16.29
CA LEU A 225 -13.00 -1.56 -16.90
C LEU A 225 -12.75 -3.08 -16.91
N ALA A 226 -13.82 -3.89 -16.87
CA ALA A 226 -13.75 -5.34 -17.04
C ALA A 226 -13.49 -5.71 -18.52
N ALA A 227 -12.39 -5.18 -19.06
CA ALA A 227 -12.02 -5.31 -20.45
C ALA A 227 -11.53 -6.73 -20.80
N PRO A 228 -11.69 -7.19 -22.06
CA PRO A 228 -12.26 -6.45 -23.19
C PRO A 228 -13.80 -6.51 -23.29
N PHE A 229 -14.48 -7.26 -22.42
CA PHE A 229 -15.93 -7.48 -22.45
C PHE A 229 -16.61 -6.95 -21.17
N GLY A 230 -16.68 -5.63 -21.06
CA GLY A 230 -17.40 -4.96 -19.98
C GLY A 230 -18.92 -5.10 -20.16
N HIS A 231 -19.62 -5.58 -19.14
CA HIS A 231 -21.05 -5.85 -19.18
C HIS A 231 -21.87 -5.04 -18.18
N ALA A 232 -21.29 -4.01 -17.53
CA ALA A 232 -21.97 -3.30 -16.46
C ALA A 232 -23.23 -2.57 -16.92
N ALA A 233 -23.17 -1.90 -18.08
CA ALA A 233 -24.34 -1.24 -18.66
C ALA A 233 -25.44 -2.24 -19.02
N LEU A 234 -25.08 -3.40 -19.59
CA LEU A 234 -26.01 -4.49 -19.90
C LEU A 234 -26.71 -5.01 -18.63
N PHE A 235 -25.93 -5.31 -17.58
CA PHE A 235 -26.46 -5.82 -16.31
C PHE A 235 -27.34 -4.79 -15.59
N ALA A 236 -27.11 -3.49 -15.84
CA ALA A 236 -27.95 -2.40 -15.34
C ALA A 236 -29.16 -2.08 -16.23
N ASP A 237 -29.41 -2.86 -17.29
CA ASP A 237 -30.46 -2.60 -18.29
C ASP A 237 -30.37 -1.18 -18.91
N LEU A 238 -29.14 -0.79 -19.27
CA LEU A 238 -28.83 0.51 -19.85
C LEU A 238 -28.25 0.37 -21.26
N ILE A 239 -28.67 1.28 -22.14
CA ILE A 239 -28.09 1.44 -23.47
C ILE A 239 -27.05 2.56 -23.40
N ALA A 240 -25.77 2.17 -23.43
CA ALA A 240 -24.68 3.14 -23.49
C ALA A 240 -24.41 3.61 -24.92
N THR A 241 -24.35 4.93 -25.10
CA THR A 241 -24.04 5.58 -26.38
C THR A 241 -22.62 6.14 -26.43
N GLY A 242 -21.86 6.04 -25.33
CA GLY A 242 -20.49 6.52 -25.22
C GLY A 242 -19.69 5.73 -24.19
N SER A 243 -18.37 5.93 -24.18
CA SER A 243 -17.42 5.25 -23.31
C SER A 243 -16.20 6.12 -23.01
N ILE A 244 -15.30 5.65 -22.14
CA ILE A 244 -13.99 6.26 -21.94
C ILE A 244 -13.20 6.27 -23.25
N ALA A 245 -13.21 5.15 -23.99
CA ALA A 245 -12.52 5.03 -25.26
C ALA A 245 -13.08 5.97 -26.35
N SER A 246 -14.39 6.28 -26.34
CA SER A 246 -14.93 7.27 -27.28
C SER A 246 -14.57 8.71 -26.87
N ALA A 247 -14.49 8.99 -25.56
CA ALA A 247 -14.08 10.29 -25.03
C ALA A 247 -12.60 10.63 -25.30
N SER A 248 -11.73 9.63 -25.47
CA SER A 248 -10.31 9.85 -25.78
C SER A 248 -10.07 10.61 -27.10
N LYS A 249 -11.05 10.59 -28.01
CA LYS A 249 -11.01 11.29 -29.30
C LYS A 249 -11.34 12.78 -29.19
N ALA A 250 -11.86 13.21 -28.05
CA ALA A 250 -12.19 14.62 -27.81
C ALA A 250 -10.94 15.46 -27.61
N SER A 251 -11.03 16.76 -27.93
CA SER A 251 -9.96 17.71 -27.63
C SER A 251 -9.73 17.80 -26.11
N PRO A 252 -8.54 18.24 -25.64
CA PRO A 252 -8.30 18.42 -24.23
C PRO A 252 -9.33 19.32 -23.51
N VAL A 253 -9.84 20.33 -24.22
CA VAL A 253 -10.84 21.29 -23.72
C VAL A 253 -12.23 20.66 -23.61
N ASP A 254 -12.60 19.80 -24.56
CA ASP A 254 -13.94 19.19 -24.61
C ASP A 254 -14.04 17.86 -23.85
N PHE A 255 -12.91 17.24 -23.52
CA PHE A 255 -12.83 15.93 -22.90
C PHE A 255 -13.73 15.79 -21.67
N GLU A 256 -13.72 16.79 -20.79
CA GLU A 256 -14.54 16.79 -19.59
C GLU A 256 -16.04 16.70 -19.92
N GLY A 257 -16.50 17.54 -20.85
CA GLY A 257 -17.91 17.60 -21.25
C GLY A 257 -18.36 16.32 -21.95
N VAL A 258 -17.51 15.77 -22.84
CA VAL A 258 -17.78 14.51 -23.55
C VAL A 258 -17.84 13.34 -22.56
N LEU A 259 -16.88 13.26 -21.63
CA LEU A 259 -16.85 12.21 -20.62
C LEU A 259 -18.10 12.26 -19.72
N ARG A 260 -18.53 13.46 -19.31
CA ARG A 260 -19.77 13.64 -18.55
C ARG A 260 -21.00 13.21 -19.35
N GLY A 261 -21.06 13.54 -20.65
CA GLY A 261 -22.14 13.15 -21.56
C GLY A 261 -22.20 11.63 -21.81
N ASN A 262 -21.09 10.92 -21.64
CA ASN A 262 -21.01 9.46 -21.79
C ASN A 262 -21.50 8.69 -20.55
N ILE A 263 -21.73 9.36 -19.41
CA ILE A 263 -22.28 8.72 -18.20
C ILE A 263 -23.78 8.49 -18.41
N VAL A 264 -24.21 7.23 -18.29
CA VAL A 264 -25.63 6.87 -18.33
C VAL A 264 -26.15 6.73 -16.91
N ASN A 265 -27.19 7.49 -16.57
CA ASN A 265 -27.78 7.45 -15.24
C ASN A 265 -28.78 6.29 -15.11
N HIS A 266 -28.63 5.50 -14.06
CA HIS A 266 -29.55 4.44 -13.70
C HIS A 266 -30.62 4.95 -12.72
N ARG A 267 -31.81 4.33 -12.73
CA ARG A 267 -32.95 4.66 -11.85
C ARG A 267 -32.66 4.52 -10.35
N THR A 268 -31.60 3.80 -9.96
CA THR A 268 -31.14 3.72 -8.55
C THR A 268 -30.42 4.98 -8.08
N GLY A 269 -30.08 5.90 -9.01
CA GLY A 269 -29.31 7.10 -8.72
C GLY A 269 -27.80 6.93 -8.91
N MET A 270 -27.30 5.78 -9.36
CA MET A 270 -25.89 5.65 -9.79
C MET A 270 -25.74 6.06 -11.27
N GLY A 271 -24.58 6.59 -11.64
CA GLY A 271 -24.14 6.68 -13.04
C GLY A 271 -23.33 5.45 -13.45
N VAL A 272 -23.33 5.12 -14.73
CA VAL A 272 -22.50 4.06 -15.32
C VAL A 272 -21.69 4.65 -16.47
N LEU A 273 -20.38 4.41 -16.47
CA LEU A 273 -19.43 4.82 -17.50
C LEU A 273 -18.69 3.60 -18.04
N PRO A 274 -19.03 3.11 -19.24
CA PRO A 274 -18.31 2.03 -19.88
C PRO A 274 -16.88 2.42 -20.27
N GLY A 275 -15.93 1.50 -20.13
CA GLY A 275 -14.57 1.66 -20.63
C GLY A 275 -14.54 1.68 -22.16
N THR A 276 -15.15 0.67 -22.78
CA THR A 276 -15.28 0.52 -24.23
C THR A 276 -16.73 0.21 -24.62
N LEU A 277 -17.11 0.49 -25.87
CA LEU A 277 -18.36 -0.04 -26.44
C LEU A 277 -18.10 -1.25 -27.32
N ARG A 278 -16.88 -1.36 -27.85
CA ARG A 278 -16.47 -2.44 -28.73
C ARG A 278 -15.14 -3.03 -28.25
N PRO A 279 -14.95 -4.35 -28.31
CA PRO A 279 -13.74 -5.00 -27.80
C PRO A 279 -12.44 -4.49 -28.42
N GLU A 280 -12.45 -4.14 -29.71
CA GLU A 280 -11.27 -3.62 -30.42
C GLU A 280 -10.78 -2.24 -29.91
N GLU A 281 -11.56 -1.57 -29.06
CA GLU A 281 -11.19 -0.29 -28.47
C GLU A 281 -10.34 -0.45 -27.19
N VAL A 282 -10.11 -1.68 -26.71
CA VAL A 282 -9.44 -1.96 -25.43
C VAL A 282 -8.05 -1.34 -25.32
N ASP A 283 -7.29 -1.31 -26.41
CA ASP A 283 -5.93 -0.74 -26.44
C ASP A 283 -5.93 0.79 -26.22
N THR A 284 -7.10 1.43 -26.31
CA THR A 284 -7.28 2.85 -25.98
C THR A 284 -7.24 3.09 -24.46
N LEU A 285 -7.53 2.06 -23.65
CA LEU A 285 -7.58 2.15 -22.18
C LEU A 285 -6.18 2.08 -21.57
N THR A 286 -5.38 3.11 -21.79
CA THR A 286 -4.04 3.25 -21.20
C THR A 286 -4.11 3.69 -19.73
N GLY A 287 -2.99 3.52 -19.01
CA GLY A 287 -2.88 4.02 -17.64
C GLY A 287 -3.02 5.55 -17.55
N GLU A 288 -2.50 6.28 -18.54
CA GLU A 288 -2.61 7.74 -18.64
C GLU A 288 -4.05 8.20 -18.83
N LEU A 289 -4.77 7.62 -19.81
CA LEU A 289 -6.17 7.96 -20.06
C LEU A 289 -7.02 7.64 -18.82
N THR A 290 -6.79 6.49 -18.19
CA THR A 290 -7.51 6.08 -16.99
C THR A 290 -7.25 7.03 -15.82
N GLY A 291 -6.00 7.44 -15.61
CA GLY A 291 -5.65 8.46 -14.62
C GLY A 291 -6.39 9.77 -14.86
N ARG A 292 -6.37 10.26 -16.10
CA ARG A 292 -7.09 11.49 -16.49
C ARG A 292 -8.60 11.38 -16.28
N VAL A 293 -9.21 10.23 -16.58
CA VAL A 293 -10.63 9.98 -16.31
C VAL A 293 -10.91 10.08 -14.81
N LEU A 294 -10.11 9.40 -13.98
CA LEU A 294 -10.27 9.43 -12.53
C LEU A 294 -10.14 10.86 -11.99
N ASP A 295 -9.12 11.61 -12.40
CA ASP A 295 -8.90 13.00 -11.97
C ASP A 295 -10.08 13.93 -12.31
N VAL A 296 -10.78 13.66 -13.41
CA VAL A 296 -11.99 14.38 -13.80
C VAL A 296 -13.19 13.96 -12.95
N VAL A 297 -13.43 12.65 -12.80
CA VAL A 297 -14.65 12.15 -12.15
C VAL A 297 -14.62 12.29 -10.62
N VAL A 298 -13.44 12.35 -9.99
CA VAL A 298 -13.30 12.56 -8.53
C VAL A 298 -13.88 13.90 -8.08
N ALA A 299 -13.96 14.89 -8.96
CA ALA A 299 -14.55 16.19 -8.66
C ALA A 299 -16.09 16.19 -8.68
N TRP A 300 -16.73 15.17 -9.26
CA TRP A 300 -18.19 15.17 -9.49
C TRP A 300 -18.95 14.24 -8.57
N GLN A 301 -18.26 13.25 -8.03
CA GLN A 301 -18.87 12.14 -7.32
C GLN A 301 -18.55 12.24 -5.83
N LYS A 302 -19.33 11.50 -5.04
CA LYS A 302 -19.02 11.22 -3.64
C LYS A 302 -18.33 9.87 -3.50
N VAL A 303 -18.60 8.92 -4.39
CA VAL A 303 -17.90 7.63 -4.46
C VAL A 303 -17.75 7.19 -5.92
N ILE A 304 -16.58 6.72 -6.31
CA ILE A 304 -16.35 6.07 -7.60
C ILE A 304 -16.13 4.59 -7.35
N VAL A 305 -16.97 3.75 -7.95
CA VAL A 305 -16.80 2.30 -7.97
C VAL A 305 -16.21 1.92 -9.33
N VAL A 306 -15.15 1.13 -9.35
CA VAL A 306 -14.52 0.66 -10.59
C VAL A 306 -14.59 -0.85 -10.64
N ASP A 307 -15.25 -1.41 -11.66
CA ASP A 307 -15.22 -2.84 -11.93
C ASP A 307 -14.01 -3.17 -12.80
N LEU A 308 -13.03 -3.90 -12.25
CA LEU A 308 -11.88 -4.37 -13.01
C LEU A 308 -12.10 -5.79 -13.56
N GLY A 309 -13.13 -6.50 -13.10
CA GLY A 309 -13.28 -7.93 -13.37
C GLY A 309 -12.04 -8.72 -12.92
N THR A 310 -11.25 -9.17 -13.89
CA THR A 310 -9.94 -9.85 -13.69
C THR A 310 -8.77 -9.08 -14.30
N SER A 311 -8.99 -7.84 -14.75
CA SER A 311 -8.01 -7.07 -15.51
C SER A 311 -6.88 -6.56 -14.63
N LEU A 312 -5.65 -6.89 -15.03
CA LEU A 312 -4.40 -6.33 -14.52
C LEU A 312 -3.61 -5.63 -15.64
N ALA A 313 -4.30 -5.18 -16.69
CA ALA A 313 -3.74 -4.32 -17.73
C ALA A 313 -3.47 -2.90 -17.19
N GLU A 314 -2.86 -2.03 -18.00
CA GLU A 314 -2.46 -0.68 -17.58
C GLU A 314 -3.58 0.11 -16.88
N ALA A 315 -4.79 0.13 -17.46
CA ALA A 315 -5.95 0.77 -16.84
C ALA A 315 -6.29 0.20 -15.46
N GLY A 316 -6.25 -1.12 -15.31
CA GLY A 316 -6.52 -1.78 -14.03
C GLY A 316 -5.46 -1.46 -12.98
N LEU A 317 -4.18 -1.47 -13.36
CA LEU A 317 -3.08 -1.11 -12.47
C LEU A 317 -3.18 0.35 -12.02
N ALA A 318 -3.46 1.27 -12.95
CA ALA A 318 -3.63 2.69 -12.66
C ALA A 318 -4.80 2.98 -11.69
N VAL A 319 -5.83 2.14 -11.69
CA VAL A 319 -6.93 2.18 -10.73
C VAL A 319 -6.50 1.63 -9.37
N ILE A 320 -5.84 0.46 -9.34
CA ILE A 320 -5.39 -0.18 -8.09
C ILE A 320 -4.44 0.74 -7.31
N GLU A 321 -3.52 1.43 -7.99
CA GLU A 321 -2.60 2.39 -7.38
C GLU A 321 -3.33 3.57 -6.71
N ARG A 322 -4.46 4.00 -7.28
CA ARG A 322 -5.24 5.14 -6.80
C ARG A 322 -6.34 4.75 -5.82
N ALA A 323 -6.71 3.47 -5.76
CA ALA A 323 -7.84 3.01 -4.95
C ALA A 323 -7.61 3.24 -3.45
N GLU A 324 -8.56 3.93 -2.82
CA GLU A 324 -8.64 4.03 -1.37
C GLU A 324 -9.22 2.75 -0.74
N CYS A 325 -9.99 1.96 -1.51
CA CYS A 325 -10.46 0.62 -1.12
C CYS A 325 -10.42 -0.35 -2.30
N LEU A 326 -9.78 -1.50 -2.13
CA LEU A 326 -9.72 -2.60 -3.10
C LEU A 326 -10.53 -3.79 -2.57
N VAL A 327 -11.68 -4.05 -3.18
CA VAL A 327 -12.54 -5.19 -2.88
C VAL A 327 -12.10 -6.39 -3.72
N VAL A 328 -11.52 -7.39 -3.08
CA VAL A 328 -11.10 -8.64 -3.72
C VAL A 328 -12.19 -9.69 -3.54
N VAL A 329 -12.86 -10.03 -4.64
CA VAL A 329 -13.92 -11.04 -4.69
C VAL A 329 -13.28 -12.41 -4.90
N VAL A 330 -13.60 -13.35 -4.00
CA VAL A 330 -13.01 -14.69 -3.97
C VAL A 330 -14.12 -15.73 -3.98
N PRO A 331 -14.21 -16.61 -4.99
CA PRO A 331 -15.09 -17.78 -4.93
C PRO A 331 -14.46 -18.89 -4.06
N PRO A 332 -15.26 -19.82 -3.51
CA PRO A 332 -14.82 -20.90 -2.60
C PRO A 332 -14.07 -22.03 -3.34
N GLU A 333 -13.08 -21.69 -4.15
CA GLU A 333 -12.33 -22.61 -4.99
C GLU A 333 -10.83 -22.50 -4.72
N ILE A 334 -10.16 -23.64 -4.55
CA ILE A 334 -8.74 -23.70 -4.16
C ILE A 334 -7.84 -22.92 -5.13
N ALA A 335 -8.06 -23.08 -6.44
CA ALA A 335 -7.31 -22.36 -7.46
C ALA A 335 -7.52 -20.83 -7.34
N ALA A 336 -8.77 -20.39 -7.26
CA ALA A 336 -9.10 -18.97 -7.15
C ALA A 336 -8.55 -18.33 -5.87
N MET A 337 -8.58 -19.04 -4.73
CA MET A 337 -7.98 -18.55 -3.49
C MET A 337 -6.46 -18.47 -3.58
N THR A 338 -5.83 -19.44 -4.23
CA THR A 338 -4.37 -19.44 -4.44
C THR A 338 -3.96 -18.24 -5.28
N ASP A 339 -4.70 -17.95 -6.34
CA ASP A 339 -4.42 -16.83 -7.22
C ASP A 339 -4.79 -15.49 -6.58
N ALA A 340 -5.86 -15.42 -5.78
CA ALA A 340 -6.19 -14.24 -4.98
C ALA A 340 -5.09 -13.93 -3.95
N ARG A 341 -4.53 -14.96 -3.29
CA ARG A 341 -3.40 -14.78 -2.37
C ARG A 341 -2.16 -14.23 -3.08
N ARG A 342 -1.87 -14.71 -4.30
CA ARG A 342 -0.76 -14.21 -5.12
C ARG A 342 -1.01 -12.77 -5.57
N ALA A 343 -2.22 -12.45 -6.03
CA ALA A 343 -2.60 -11.10 -6.42
C ALA A 343 -2.48 -10.12 -5.24
N MET A 344 -2.99 -10.47 -4.05
CA MET A 344 -2.81 -9.67 -2.84
C MET A 344 -1.34 -9.44 -2.48
N ALA A 345 -0.48 -10.46 -2.66
CA ALA A 345 0.95 -10.30 -2.43
C ALA A 345 1.57 -9.32 -3.45
N ILE A 346 1.18 -9.38 -4.73
CA ILE A 346 1.61 -8.41 -5.74
C ILE A 346 1.14 -6.99 -5.36
N PHE A 347 -0.12 -6.82 -5.00
CA PHE A 347 -0.67 -5.52 -4.62
C PHE A 347 0.06 -4.93 -3.41
N ARG A 348 0.33 -5.74 -2.40
CA ARG A 348 1.06 -5.30 -1.20
C ARG A 348 2.54 -5.05 -1.45
N ASP A 349 3.23 -6.01 -2.06
CA ASP A 349 4.70 -6.05 -2.07
C ASP A 349 5.29 -5.26 -3.24
N ILE A 350 4.59 -5.22 -4.37
CA ILE A 350 5.02 -4.55 -5.61
C ILE A 350 4.31 -3.21 -5.78
N MET A 351 2.99 -3.16 -5.63
CA MET A 351 2.20 -1.94 -5.84
C MET A 351 2.03 -1.08 -4.57
N ASN A 352 2.56 -1.54 -3.43
CA ASN A 352 2.48 -0.86 -2.14
C ASN A 352 1.05 -0.52 -1.68
N VAL A 353 0.06 -1.33 -2.06
CA VAL A 353 -1.31 -1.21 -1.57
C VAL A 353 -1.35 -1.73 -0.13
N PRO A 354 -1.67 -0.90 0.87
CA PRO A 354 -1.72 -1.33 2.26
C PRO A 354 -2.81 -2.38 2.52
N ASP A 355 -2.54 -3.33 3.42
CA ASP A 355 -3.51 -4.40 3.76
C ASP A 355 -4.85 -3.86 4.29
N ASN A 356 -4.86 -2.71 4.96
CA ASN A 356 -6.09 -2.09 5.46
C ASN A 356 -6.95 -1.42 4.38
N ARG A 357 -6.45 -1.33 3.13
CA ARG A 357 -7.27 -0.93 1.97
C ARG A 357 -7.87 -2.11 1.24
N MET A 358 -7.45 -3.34 1.55
CA MET A 358 -7.91 -4.54 0.86
C MET A 358 -9.03 -5.24 1.64
N GLU A 359 -10.25 -5.24 1.11
CA GLU A 359 -11.40 -5.90 1.70
C GLU A 359 -11.68 -7.23 0.98
N LEU A 360 -11.83 -8.33 1.73
CA LEU A 360 -12.03 -9.66 1.15
C LEU A 360 -13.49 -10.06 1.18
N VAL A 361 -14.05 -10.38 0.02
CA VAL A 361 -15.44 -10.76 -0.14
C VAL A 361 -15.51 -12.19 -0.66
N LEU A 362 -15.97 -13.10 0.19
CA LEU A 362 -16.24 -14.48 -0.21
C LEU A 362 -17.58 -14.52 -0.93
N ASN A 363 -17.59 -14.89 -2.22
CA ASN A 363 -18.81 -15.04 -2.99
C ASN A 363 -19.14 -16.52 -3.21
N GLN A 364 -20.13 -17.04 -2.48
CA GLN A 364 -20.55 -18.44 -2.58
C GLN A 364 -21.37 -18.66 -3.85
N ARG A 365 -20.75 -19.29 -4.85
CA ARG A 365 -21.37 -19.60 -6.16
C ARG A 365 -21.99 -21.00 -6.25
N SER A 366 -21.92 -21.79 -5.19
CA SER A 366 -22.47 -23.15 -5.10
C SER A 366 -23.23 -23.34 -3.80
N PRO A 367 -24.34 -24.11 -3.79
CA PRO A 367 -25.07 -24.44 -2.57
C PRO A 367 -24.24 -25.29 -1.60
N HIS A 368 -23.26 -26.03 -2.13
CA HIS A 368 -22.31 -26.83 -1.35
C HIS A 368 -20.94 -26.19 -1.44
N ALA A 369 -20.57 -25.44 -0.40
CA ALA A 369 -19.23 -24.90 -0.26
C ALA A 369 -18.29 -26.07 0.10
N PRO A 370 -17.28 -26.36 -0.73
CA PRO A 370 -16.35 -27.48 -0.48
C PRO A 370 -15.43 -27.22 0.73
N LEU A 371 -15.33 -25.95 1.16
CA LEU A 371 -14.50 -25.50 2.26
C LEU A 371 -15.30 -24.58 3.17
N ASP A 372 -15.07 -24.71 4.48
CA ASP A 372 -15.62 -23.77 5.44
C ASP A 372 -14.85 -22.44 5.44
N ARG A 373 -15.43 -21.43 6.09
CA ARG A 373 -14.84 -20.09 6.15
C ARG A 373 -13.46 -20.10 6.81
N ALA A 374 -13.25 -20.92 7.84
CA ALA A 374 -11.99 -20.96 8.58
C ALA A 374 -10.84 -21.48 7.71
N ALA A 375 -11.09 -22.53 6.92
CA ALA A 375 -10.14 -23.06 5.95
C ALA A 375 -9.79 -22.02 4.87
N ILE A 376 -10.81 -21.31 4.35
CA ILE A 376 -10.62 -20.23 3.35
C ILE A 376 -9.74 -19.11 3.92
N GLU A 377 -10.07 -18.61 5.12
CA GLU A 377 -9.30 -17.55 5.78
C GLU A 377 -7.87 -18.00 6.11
N SER A 378 -7.67 -19.27 6.47
CA SER A 378 -6.35 -19.86 6.68
C SER A 378 -5.52 -19.91 5.40
N ILE A 379 -6.12 -20.24 4.25
CA ILE A 379 -5.43 -20.28 2.95
C ILE A 379 -5.04 -18.87 2.52
N LEU A 380 -5.94 -17.90 2.68
CA LEU A 380 -5.72 -16.50 2.28
C LEU A 380 -4.83 -15.73 3.28
N GLY A 381 -4.69 -16.23 4.51
CA GLY A 381 -3.95 -15.57 5.58
C GLY A 381 -4.62 -14.30 6.11
N ARG A 382 -5.90 -14.08 5.77
CA ARG A 382 -6.69 -12.89 6.10
C ARG A 382 -8.15 -13.26 6.31
N LYS A 383 -8.83 -12.50 7.17
CA LYS A 383 -10.26 -12.69 7.44
C LYS A 383 -11.11 -12.17 6.28
N MET A 384 -12.27 -12.80 6.06
CA MET A 384 -13.28 -12.31 5.13
C MET A 384 -14.03 -11.14 5.74
N SER A 385 -14.09 -10.03 5.04
CA SER A 385 -14.86 -8.84 5.43
C SER A 385 -16.35 -9.07 5.25
N VAL A 386 -16.74 -9.71 4.14
CA VAL A 386 -18.13 -10.07 3.83
C VAL A 386 -18.20 -11.48 3.26
N VAL A 387 -19.29 -12.19 3.58
CA VAL A 387 -19.64 -13.47 2.96
C VAL A 387 -20.98 -13.30 2.26
N VAL A 388 -20.96 -13.40 0.94
CA VAL A 388 -22.16 -13.42 0.10
C VAL A 388 -22.58 -14.87 -0.08
N GLY A 389 -23.79 -15.20 0.37
CA GLY A 389 -24.31 -16.56 0.28
C GLY A 389 -24.72 -16.95 -1.14
N PHE A 390 -24.90 -18.25 -1.36
CA PHE A 390 -25.41 -18.78 -2.62
C PHE A 390 -26.86 -18.35 -2.82
N ASP A 391 -27.16 -17.95 -4.06
CA ASP A 391 -28.43 -17.29 -4.38
C ASP A 391 -29.16 -17.90 -5.57
N ASP A 392 -28.83 -19.15 -5.88
CA ASP A 392 -29.39 -19.90 -7.00
C ASP A 392 -29.28 -19.12 -8.32
N SER A 393 -30.33 -19.17 -9.17
CA SER A 393 -30.41 -18.42 -10.43
C SER A 393 -30.80 -16.95 -10.29
N ARG A 394 -31.07 -16.43 -9.08
CA ARG A 394 -31.63 -15.07 -8.90
C ARG A 394 -30.78 -13.96 -9.56
N PRO A 395 -29.44 -14.00 -9.52
CA PRO A 395 -28.62 -13.00 -10.20
C PRO A 395 -28.81 -13.01 -11.72
N GLU A 396 -28.83 -14.19 -12.31
CA GLU A 396 -29.07 -14.42 -13.74
C GLU A 396 -30.51 -14.02 -14.12
N ASP A 397 -31.50 -14.42 -13.33
CA ASP A 397 -32.93 -14.08 -13.53
C ASP A 397 -33.17 -12.57 -13.48
N SER A 398 -32.48 -11.86 -12.58
CA SER A 398 -32.59 -10.39 -12.49
C SER A 398 -32.03 -9.71 -13.75
N THR A 399 -30.90 -10.22 -14.26
CA THR A 399 -30.31 -9.70 -15.49
C THR A 399 -31.22 -9.96 -16.70
N LEU A 400 -31.83 -11.15 -16.77
CA LEU A 400 -32.83 -11.47 -17.80
C LEU A 400 -34.10 -10.61 -17.69
N ALA A 401 -34.48 -10.21 -16.47
CA ALA A 401 -35.65 -9.37 -16.21
C ALA A 401 -35.40 -7.86 -16.43
N GLY A 402 -34.19 -7.46 -16.84
CA GLY A 402 -33.87 -6.05 -17.07
C GLY A 402 -33.71 -5.25 -15.77
N GLY A 403 -32.97 -5.78 -14.80
CA GLY A 403 -32.67 -5.00 -13.59
C GLY A 403 -31.67 -5.62 -12.63
N LEU A 404 -31.31 -4.83 -11.63
CA LEU A 404 -30.35 -5.26 -10.61
C LEU A 404 -31.02 -6.18 -9.58
N VAL A 405 -30.26 -7.13 -9.05
CA VAL A 405 -30.74 -8.06 -8.00
C VAL A 405 -31.31 -7.31 -6.80
N LEU A 406 -30.63 -6.24 -6.37
CA LEU A 406 -31.09 -5.38 -5.27
C LEU A 406 -32.45 -4.71 -5.54
N GLN A 407 -32.84 -4.52 -6.80
CA GLN A 407 -34.14 -3.95 -7.14
C GLN A 407 -35.26 -4.99 -7.19
N HIS A 408 -34.96 -6.18 -7.72
CA HIS A 408 -35.94 -7.25 -7.86
C HIS A 408 -36.19 -7.99 -6.55
N ASP A 409 -35.12 -8.31 -5.81
CA ASP A 409 -35.20 -9.05 -4.56
C ASP A 409 -34.21 -8.49 -3.51
N PRO A 410 -34.64 -7.57 -2.65
CA PRO A 410 -33.81 -7.06 -1.56
C PRO A 410 -33.41 -8.14 -0.53
N SER A 411 -34.12 -9.28 -0.49
CA SER A 411 -33.86 -10.38 0.45
C SER A 411 -32.84 -11.40 -0.07
N SER A 412 -32.53 -11.34 -1.36
CA SER A 412 -31.50 -12.16 -2.00
C SER A 412 -30.16 -12.07 -1.25
N MET A 413 -29.40 -13.16 -1.30
CA MET A 413 -28.07 -13.22 -0.67
C MET A 413 -27.10 -12.23 -1.33
N VAL A 414 -27.17 -12.06 -2.65
CA VAL A 414 -26.39 -11.07 -3.39
C VAL A 414 -26.78 -9.65 -3.00
N SER A 415 -28.07 -9.35 -2.88
CA SER A 415 -28.55 -8.03 -2.46
C SER A 415 -28.07 -7.65 -1.06
N ARG A 416 -28.17 -8.58 -0.11
CA ARG A 416 -27.66 -8.40 1.26
C ARG A 416 -26.13 -8.29 1.28
N GLY A 417 -25.44 -9.14 0.54
CA GLY A 417 -24.00 -9.12 0.39
C GLY A 417 -23.49 -7.78 -0.16
N ALA A 418 -24.10 -7.26 -1.22
CA ALA A 418 -23.76 -5.96 -1.78
C ALA A 418 -24.01 -4.80 -0.80
N ALA A 419 -25.11 -4.86 -0.02
CA ALA A 419 -25.37 -3.89 1.04
C ALA A 419 -24.34 -3.97 2.20
N ASP A 420 -23.88 -5.18 2.53
CA ASP A 420 -22.82 -5.41 3.53
C ASP A 420 -21.47 -4.89 3.03
N VAL A 421 -21.12 -5.15 1.77
CA VAL A 421 -19.92 -4.59 1.13
C VAL A 421 -19.97 -3.07 1.11
N ALA A 422 -21.11 -2.47 0.74
CA ALA A 422 -21.30 -1.02 0.82
C ALA A 422 -21.09 -0.49 2.24
N ARG A 423 -21.57 -1.19 3.28
CA ARG A 423 -21.36 -0.79 4.68
C ARG A 423 -19.89 -0.84 5.09
N VAL A 424 -19.17 -1.89 4.68
CA VAL A 424 -17.72 -2.02 4.93
C VAL A 424 -16.96 -0.88 4.25
N ILE A 425 -17.26 -0.58 2.98
CA ILE A 425 -16.67 0.54 2.24
C ILE A 425 -16.91 1.87 2.94
N LEU A 426 -18.15 2.15 3.37
CA LEU A 426 -18.47 3.39 4.06
C LEU A 426 -17.72 3.52 5.39
N ALA A 427 -17.55 2.41 6.12
CA ALA A 427 -16.81 2.38 7.38
C ALA A 427 -15.30 2.55 7.17
N SER A 428 -14.71 1.87 6.17
CA SER A 428 -13.27 1.96 5.88
C SER A 428 -12.88 3.35 5.38
N LEU A 429 -13.74 3.97 4.58
CA LEU A 429 -13.54 5.31 4.02
C LEU A 429 -14.03 6.45 4.92
N LYS A 430 -14.62 6.14 6.08
CA LYS A 430 -15.22 7.12 7.02
C LYS A 430 -16.20 8.08 6.33
N LEU A 431 -17.00 7.54 5.42
CA LEU A 431 -18.01 8.30 4.68
C LEU A 431 -19.31 8.35 5.48
N ASP A 432 -19.46 9.42 6.26
CA ASP A 432 -20.69 9.70 6.99
C ASP A 432 -21.87 10.00 6.05
N ALA A 433 -23.07 9.66 6.54
CA ALA A 433 -24.34 9.87 5.85
C ALA A 433 -24.70 11.34 5.78
#